data_AF-A0A523J6J0-F1
#
_entry.id   AF-A0A523J6J0-F1
#
_cell.length_a   1.000
_cell.length_b   1.000
_cell.length_c   1.000
_cell.angle_alpha   90.00
_cell.angle_beta   90.00
_cell.angle_gamma   90.00
#
_symmetry.space_group_name_H-M   'P 1'
#
loop_
_entity.id
_entity.type
_entity.pdbx_description
1 polymer ?
#
loop_
_entity_poly.entity_id
_entity_poly.type
_entity_poly.pdbx_seq_one_letter_code
_entity_poly.pdbx_strand_id
1 'polypeptide(L)'
;MARGPAFALSDEAGVQIRTVRLLPNIYGGSGVVNVWYAHGRAFGNIVSVCGESSATCGDGVVFGACEQCDDGPANSDTEPDACRTSCTSASCGDGVVDTGEECDDGNRAACDGCDQVCRSEVGGTCGDGIVLGSCGEQCDHGNVVAGDGCSALCRLERVGGGSTRRACYGDWRVDNPTNRPFLDKRGRVSRKQYCVDNDPLCDHDGGVTGSCTFHVGVCANATDLPDCFSSSLTSFELARPSAQKAATDPMDGEARANVLAAVAPLIGSSERDVCSDLFDVRVPLRGKPSSLRKGKKVLFMRAHSSSGSDKNSLKLTCLTEPEPASFSEVWDEVLQPHCVFCHKPEESCCNFLDFSTRSTSWLSLQGAGQGACAGSPRVVAGDPEQSLLYQKVARPHGQVCGARMPAQLHFPEDFESCTGKQCLAPDEIELIRQWILQGARNS
;
A
#
# COMPACT_ATOMS: atom_id res chain seq x y z
N MET A 1 -18.83 -30.87 -47.21
CA MET A 1 -18.11 -29.61 -47.46
C MET A 1 -17.69 -29.05 -46.11
N ALA A 2 -16.44 -29.25 -45.70
CA ALA A 2 -15.95 -28.79 -44.42
C ALA A 2 -15.72 -27.27 -44.49
N ARG A 3 -16.30 -26.52 -43.54
CA ARG A 3 -15.97 -25.11 -43.31
C ARG A 3 -14.66 -25.10 -42.52
N GLY A 4 -13.57 -24.67 -43.13
CA GLY A 4 -12.29 -24.43 -42.44
C GLY A 4 -12.37 -23.20 -41.52
N PRO A 5 -11.41 -23.03 -40.59
CA PRO A 5 -11.41 -21.93 -39.64
C PRO A 5 -11.29 -20.58 -40.36
N ALA A 6 -11.97 -19.57 -39.82
CA ALA A 6 -11.88 -18.20 -40.30
C ALA A 6 -10.56 -17.59 -39.84
N PHE A 7 -9.66 -17.28 -40.77
CA PHE A 7 -8.47 -16.47 -40.49
C PHE A 7 -8.83 -14.99 -40.63
N ALA A 8 -8.42 -14.18 -39.67
CA ALA A 8 -8.55 -12.73 -39.72
C ALA A 8 -7.48 -12.18 -40.68
N LEU A 9 -7.92 -11.57 -41.78
CA LEU A 9 -7.09 -10.66 -42.56
C LEU A 9 -7.39 -9.26 -42.02
N SER A 10 -6.40 -8.58 -41.44
CA SER A 10 -6.52 -7.16 -41.17
C SER A 10 -6.45 -6.41 -42.51
N ASP A 11 -7.49 -5.64 -42.83
CA ASP A 11 -7.38 -4.54 -43.78
C ASP A 11 -7.39 -3.23 -43.00
N GLU A 12 -6.72 -2.21 -43.53
CA GLU A 12 -6.80 -0.83 -43.03
C GLU A 12 -8.09 -0.11 -43.48
N ALA A 13 -9.14 -0.81 -43.94
CA ALA A 13 -10.23 -0.22 -44.71
C ALA A 13 -11.67 -0.66 -44.36
N GLY A 14 -11.88 -1.52 -43.35
CA GLY A 14 -13.20 -1.87 -42.82
C GLY A 14 -14.10 -2.68 -43.76
N VAL A 15 -13.55 -3.47 -44.71
CA VAL A 15 -14.36 -4.24 -45.67
C VAL A 15 -14.69 -5.64 -45.13
N GLN A 16 -15.99 -6.00 -45.06
CA GLN A 16 -16.42 -7.35 -44.68
C GLN A 16 -16.25 -8.37 -45.81
N ILE A 17 -15.34 -9.34 -45.62
CA ILE A 17 -15.10 -10.47 -46.52
C ILE A 17 -16.15 -11.56 -46.28
N ARG A 18 -16.87 -11.99 -47.33
CA ARG A 18 -17.95 -12.99 -47.19
C ARG A 18 -17.51 -14.44 -47.37
N THR A 19 -16.54 -14.70 -48.25
CA THR A 19 -16.09 -16.07 -48.57
C THR A 19 -14.71 -16.05 -49.21
N VAL A 20 -13.84 -16.98 -48.76
CA VAL A 20 -12.50 -17.22 -49.31
C VAL A 20 -12.46 -18.64 -49.88
N ARG A 21 -11.97 -18.81 -51.12
CA ARG A 21 -11.83 -20.13 -51.76
C ARG A 21 -10.39 -20.33 -52.23
N LEU A 22 -9.73 -21.32 -51.62
CA LEU A 22 -8.41 -21.79 -52.05
C LEU A 22 -8.58 -22.81 -53.19
N LEU A 23 -7.83 -22.64 -54.27
CA LEU A 23 -7.71 -23.64 -55.33
C LEU A 23 -6.44 -24.46 -55.08
N PRO A 24 -6.50 -25.81 -55.11
CA PRO A 24 -5.30 -26.63 -54.95
C PRO A 24 -4.35 -26.38 -56.13
N ASN A 25 -3.11 -25.98 -55.83
CA ASN A 25 -2.03 -25.91 -56.81
C ASN A 25 -1.27 -27.24 -56.80
N ILE A 26 -1.03 -27.82 -57.97
CA ILE A 26 -0.47 -29.18 -58.13
C ILE A 26 1.07 -29.16 -58.11
N TYR A 27 1.68 -27.99 -57.96
CA TYR A 27 3.13 -27.83 -57.81
C TYR A 27 3.40 -26.75 -56.74
N GLY A 28 4.21 -27.10 -55.75
CA GLY A 28 4.50 -26.26 -54.59
C GLY A 28 4.99 -24.87 -54.98
N GLY A 29 4.29 -23.84 -54.47
CA GLY A 29 4.61 -22.44 -54.67
C GLY A 29 3.39 -21.60 -55.08
N SER A 30 2.90 -20.79 -54.15
CA SER A 30 1.93 -19.68 -54.32
C SER A 30 0.56 -20.05 -54.95
N GLY A 31 -0.44 -20.29 -54.11
CA GLY A 31 -1.85 -20.33 -54.52
C GLY A 31 -2.41 -18.91 -54.77
N VAL A 32 -3.34 -18.78 -55.72
CA VAL A 32 -4.11 -17.53 -55.92
C VAL A 32 -5.40 -17.61 -55.11
N VAL A 33 -5.69 -16.60 -54.29
CA VAL A 33 -6.96 -16.51 -53.56
C VAL A 33 -7.93 -15.64 -54.33
N ASN A 34 -9.13 -16.17 -54.59
CA ASN A 34 -10.25 -15.36 -55.04
C ASN A 34 -11.06 -14.91 -53.81
N VAL A 35 -11.06 -13.60 -53.56
CA VAL A 35 -11.87 -12.98 -52.50
C VAL A 35 -13.06 -12.25 -53.12
N TRP A 36 -14.25 -12.52 -52.58
CA TRP A 36 -15.51 -11.91 -53.03
C TRP A 36 -16.07 -11.00 -51.94
N TYR A 37 -16.31 -9.73 -52.30
CA TYR A 37 -17.01 -8.75 -51.46
C TYR A 37 -18.18 -8.14 -52.24
N ALA A 38 -19.06 -7.40 -51.55
CA ALA A 38 -20.40 -7.05 -52.05
C ALA A 38 -20.43 -6.25 -53.38
N HIS A 39 -19.29 -5.72 -53.85
CA HIS A 39 -19.20 -4.89 -55.05
C HIS A 39 -18.01 -5.20 -55.98
N GLY A 40 -17.36 -6.37 -55.90
CA GLY A 40 -16.25 -6.67 -56.79
C GLY A 40 -15.54 -8.00 -56.55
N ARG A 41 -14.56 -8.31 -57.41
CA ARG A 41 -13.59 -9.40 -57.23
C ARG A 41 -12.22 -8.77 -56.99
N ALA A 42 -11.52 -9.22 -55.96
CA ALA A 42 -10.10 -8.93 -55.78
C ALA A 42 -9.29 -10.21 -55.94
N PHE A 43 -8.10 -10.06 -56.55
CA PHE A 43 -7.11 -11.13 -56.70
C PHE A 43 -5.93 -10.81 -55.79
N GLY A 44 -5.56 -11.76 -54.94
CA GLY A 44 -4.35 -11.70 -54.12
C GLY A 44 -3.48 -12.91 -54.37
N ASN A 45 -2.17 -12.70 -54.44
CA ASN A 45 -1.20 -13.80 -54.38
C ASN A 45 -0.98 -14.17 -52.92
N ILE A 46 -1.06 -15.45 -52.58
CA ILE A 46 -0.61 -15.88 -51.25
C ILE A 46 0.92 -15.88 -51.26
N VAL A 47 1.50 -15.04 -50.42
CA VAL A 47 2.96 -14.95 -50.24
C VAL A 47 3.47 -16.11 -49.39
N SER A 48 2.70 -16.57 -48.40
CA SER A 48 2.98 -17.76 -47.59
C SER A 48 1.69 -18.33 -46.98
N VAL A 49 1.56 -19.67 -46.90
CA VAL A 49 0.55 -20.37 -46.10
C VAL A 49 1.30 -21.16 -45.05
N CYS A 50 1.27 -20.72 -43.79
CA CYS A 50 1.77 -21.52 -42.68
C CYS A 50 0.64 -22.46 -42.23
N GLY A 51 0.83 -23.76 -42.39
CA GLY A 51 -0.05 -24.78 -41.85
C GLY A 51 0.77 -25.95 -41.32
N GLU A 52 0.16 -26.80 -40.50
CA GLU A 52 0.78 -27.97 -39.83
C GLU A 52 1.47 -28.98 -40.78
N SER A 53 1.42 -28.77 -42.10
CA SER A 53 2.03 -29.63 -43.12
C SER A 53 3.16 -28.95 -43.91
N SER A 54 3.48 -27.68 -43.64
CA SER A 54 4.56 -26.94 -44.33
C SER A 54 5.66 -26.39 -43.40
N ALA A 55 5.37 -26.22 -42.12
CA ALA A 55 6.31 -25.79 -41.08
C ALA A 55 5.83 -26.44 -39.77
N THR A 56 6.60 -27.40 -39.25
CA THR A 56 6.23 -28.16 -38.05
C THR A 56 7.14 -27.73 -36.93
N CYS A 57 6.60 -26.92 -36.01
CA CYS A 57 7.38 -26.48 -34.88
C CYS A 57 7.88 -27.66 -34.04
N GLY A 58 9.18 -27.73 -33.79
CA GLY A 58 9.85 -28.76 -33.01
C GLY A 58 10.42 -29.91 -33.84
N ASP A 59 10.55 -29.75 -35.16
CA ASP A 59 11.20 -30.73 -36.04
C ASP A 59 12.70 -30.47 -36.26
N GLY A 60 13.21 -29.34 -35.75
CA GLY A 60 14.61 -28.93 -35.84
C GLY A 60 14.97 -28.26 -37.18
N VAL A 61 13.99 -27.84 -37.98
CA VAL A 61 14.21 -27.20 -39.28
C VAL A 61 13.51 -25.84 -39.35
N VAL A 62 14.26 -24.75 -39.17
CA VAL A 62 13.73 -23.39 -39.24
C VAL A 62 13.21 -23.04 -40.64
N PHE A 63 11.89 -22.89 -40.77
CA PHE A 63 11.27 -22.35 -41.96
C PHE A 63 11.03 -20.84 -41.82
N GLY A 64 12.00 -20.02 -42.26
CA GLY A 64 12.05 -18.57 -41.99
C GLY A 64 10.88 -17.69 -42.49
N ALA A 65 9.85 -18.24 -43.13
CA ALA A 65 8.60 -17.55 -43.43
C ALA A 65 7.49 -17.82 -42.38
N CYS A 66 7.68 -18.75 -41.46
CA CYS A 66 6.70 -19.22 -40.48
C CYS A 66 7.29 -19.38 -39.06
N GLU A 67 8.59 -19.65 -38.94
CA GLU A 67 9.29 -19.91 -37.67
C GLU A 67 10.45 -18.94 -37.51
N GLN A 68 10.66 -18.44 -36.29
CA GLN A 68 11.81 -17.58 -35.95
C GLN A 68 13.00 -18.41 -35.47
N CYS A 69 12.71 -19.58 -34.89
CA CYS A 69 13.64 -20.58 -34.41
C CYS A 69 12.94 -21.95 -34.45
N ASP A 70 13.72 -23.02 -34.35
CA ASP A 70 13.24 -24.39 -34.16
C ASP A 70 14.43 -25.22 -33.68
N ASP A 71 14.53 -25.40 -32.36
CA ASP A 71 15.56 -26.23 -31.71
C ASP A 71 15.11 -27.70 -31.60
N GLY A 72 14.04 -28.06 -32.32
CA GLY A 72 13.50 -29.40 -32.36
C GLY A 72 12.90 -29.81 -31.01
N PRO A 73 13.24 -31.02 -30.51
CA PRO A 73 12.83 -31.47 -29.19
C PRO A 73 13.32 -30.60 -28.02
N ALA A 74 14.25 -29.66 -28.26
CA ALA A 74 14.76 -28.75 -27.26
C ALA A 74 13.94 -27.46 -27.11
N ASN A 75 12.89 -27.26 -27.91
CA ASN A 75 11.95 -26.15 -27.70
C ASN A 75 11.33 -26.25 -26.30
N SER A 76 11.21 -25.11 -25.62
CA SER A 76 10.78 -25.05 -24.22
C SER A 76 10.13 -23.71 -23.89
N ASP A 77 9.08 -23.74 -23.09
CA ASP A 77 8.44 -22.55 -22.51
C ASP A 77 8.87 -22.33 -21.05
N THR A 78 9.94 -22.98 -20.61
CA THR A 78 10.45 -22.89 -19.23
C THR A 78 11.97 -22.81 -19.13
N GLU A 79 12.70 -23.13 -20.20
CA GLU A 79 14.17 -23.07 -20.22
C GLU A 79 14.63 -21.74 -20.79
N PRO A 80 15.60 -21.06 -20.14
CA PRO A 80 16.16 -19.82 -20.65
C PRO A 80 16.80 -19.97 -22.04
N ASP A 81 16.64 -18.95 -22.87
CA ASP A 81 17.14 -18.79 -24.23
C ASP A 81 16.66 -19.86 -25.22
N ALA A 82 15.73 -20.73 -24.81
CA ALA A 82 15.18 -21.76 -25.68
C ALA A 82 14.19 -21.17 -26.68
N CYS A 83 14.14 -21.78 -27.86
CA CYS A 83 13.02 -21.54 -28.76
C CYS A 83 11.70 -21.96 -28.09
N ARG A 84 10.68 -21.09 -28.10
CA ARG A 84 9.39 -21.39 -27.48
C ARG A 84 8.65 -22.46 -28.26
N THR A 85 7.73 -23.17 -27.63
CA THR A 85 6.97 -24.25 -28.30
C THR A 85 6.05 -23.75 -29.42
N SER A 86 5.90 -22.42 -29.54
CA SER A 86 5.31 -21.70 -30.66
C SER A 86 6.29 -21.36 -31.81
N CYS A 87 7.54 -21.80 -31.75
CA CYS A 87 8.62 -21.47 -32.69
C CYS A 87 8.87 -19.97 -32.87
N THR A 88 8.69 -19.26 -31.77
CA THR A 88 9.09 -17.87 -31.57
C THR A 88 10.36 -17.85 -30.74
N SER A 89 11.28 -16.95 -31.07
CA SER A 89 12.48 -16.77 -30.26
C SER A 89 12.10 -16.32 -28.85
N ALA A 90 12.91 -16.72 -27.88
CA ALA A 90 12.99 -16.11 -26.56
C ALA A 90 12.80 -14.59 -26.63
N SER A 91 11.82 -14.07 -25.89
CA SER A 91 11.49 -12.65 -25.93
C SER A 91 10.74 -12.21 -24.68
N CYS A 92 11.17 -11.06 -24.16
CA CYS A 92 10.47 -10.36 -23.10
C CYS A 92 8.93 -10.39 -23.17
N GLY A 93 8.34 -10.84 -22.07
CA GLY A 93 6.92 -11.01 -21.83
C GLY A 93 6.40 -12.39 -22.18
N ASP A 94 7.26 -13.40 -22.20
CA ASP A 94 6.89 -14.80 -22.48
C ASP A 94 6.92 -15.70 -21.24
N GLY A 95 7.24 -15.13 -20.08
CA GLY A 95 7.15 -15.75 -18.77
C GLY A 95 8.40 -16.48 -18.32
N VAL A 96 9.51 -16.38 -19.06
CA VAL A 96 10.80 -16.98 -18.69
C VAL A 96 11.90 -15.95 -18.83
N VAL A 97 12.70 -15.82 -17.78
CA VAL A 97 13.82 -14.87 -17.76
C VAL A 97 14.96 -15.39 -18.64
N ASP A 98 15.15 -14.76 -19.80
CA ASP A 98 16.18 -15.09 -20.77
C ASP A 98 17.49 -14.30 -20.55
N THR A 99 18.56 -14.65 -21.28
CA THR A 99 19.84 -13.96 -21.16
C THR A 99 19.71 -12.48 -21.56
N GLY A 100 19.93 -11.59 -20.60
CA GLY A 100 19.85 -10.15 -20.79
C GLY A 100 18.59 -9.51 -20.22
N GLU A 101 17.66 -10.31 -19.71
CA GLU A 101 16.48 -9.88 -18.99
C GLU A 101 16.75 -9.85 -17.47
N GLU A 102 16.22 -8.83 -16.79
CA GLU A 102 16.28 -8.73 -15.33
C GLU A 102 15.06 -9.38 -14.66
N CYS A 103 13.95 -9.47 -15.40
CA CYS A 103 12.67 -10.06 -15.01
C CYS A 103 11.91 -10.51 -16.26
N ASP A 104 10.86 -11.31 -16.08
CA ASP A 104 9.80 -11.54 -17.06
C ASP A 104 8.53 -11.94 -16.28
N ASP A 105 7.46 -11.16 -16.39
CA ASP A 105 6.18 -11.40 -15.70
C ASP A 105 5.10 -11.98 -16.62
N GLY A 106 5.50 -12.49 -17.78
CA GLY A 106 4.62 -13.13 -18.76
C GLY A 106 3.87 -12.14 -19.64
N ASN A 107 4.22 -10.85 -19.61
CA ASN A 107 3.70 -9.88 -20.54
C ASN A 107 4.65 -8.67 -20.75
N ARG A 108 4.22 -7.69 -21.56
CA ARG A 108 5.00 -6.46 -21.85
C ARG A 108 4.22 -5.21 -21.44
N ALA A 109 3.35 -5.31 -20.45
CA ALA A 109 2.82 -4.13 -19.82
C ALA A 109 3.96 -3.43 -19.07
N ALA A 110 3.69 -2.20 -18.68
CA ALA A 110 4.56 -1.50 -17.74
C ALA A 110 3.73 -1.30 -16.49
N CYS A 111 4.41 -1.15 -15.37
CA CYS A 111 3.84 -0.99 -14.04
C CYS A 111 3.10 -2.24 -13.53
N ASP A 112 3.68 -3.41 -13.77
CA ASP A 112 3.24 -4.68 -13.21
C ASP A 112 4.39 -5.54 -12.64
N GLY A 113 5.62 -5.02 -12.67
CA GLY A 113 6.80 -5.63 -12.07
C GLY A 113 7.93 -5.85 -13.07
N CYS A 114 7.61 -5.90 -14.36
CA CYS A 114 8.57 -5.99 -15.44
C CYS A 114 8.22 -5.10 -16.62
N ASP A 115 9.16 -4.26 -17.08
CA ASP A 115 8.86 -3.33 -18.16
C ASP A 115 8.86 -3.99 -19.56
N GLN A 116 8.47 -3.23 -20.59
CA GLN A 116 8.41 -3.67 -21.99
C GLN A 116 9.74 -4.20 -22.58
N VAL A 117 10.85 -3.96 -21.90
CA VAL A 117 12.21 -4.36 -22.28
C VAL A 117 12.87 -5.21 -21.20
N CYS A 118 12.05 -5.83 -20.33
CA CYS A 118 12.41 -6.77 -19.29
C CYS A 118 13.44 -6.27 -18.29
N ARG A 119 13.29 -5.01 -17.89
CA ARG A 119 13.95 -4.43 -16.71
C ARG A 119 13.01 -4.49 -15.53
N SER A 120 13.58 -4.76 -14.37
CA SER A 120 12.79 -4.85 -13.14
C SER A 120 12.22 -3.48 -12.77
N GLU A 121 10.90 -3.42 -12.65
CA GLU A 121 10.20 -2.26 -12.14
C GLU A 121 10.09 -2.40 -10.62
N VAL A 122 11.13 -2.00 -9.89
CA VAL A 122 11.10 -1.98 -8.42
C VAL A 122 10.01 -1.00 -7.96
N GLY A 123 9.02 -1.47 -7.20
CA GLY A 123 7.83 -0.68 -6.85
C GLY A 123 6.74 -0.67 -7.93
N GLY A 124 6.91 -1.42 -9.01
CA GLY A 124 5.92 -1.50 -10.10
C GLY A 124 4.73 -2.40 -9.76
N THR A 125 4.82 -3.22 -8.72
CA THR A 125 3.78 -4.15 -8.35
C THR A 125 3.10 -3.69 -7.06
N CYS A 126 1.79 -3.50 -7.15
CA CYS A 126 1.01 -3.16 -5.98
C CYS A 126 1.10 -4.22 -4.89
N GLY A 127 1.46 -3.80 -3.68
CA GLY A 127 1.59 -4.63 -2.50
C GLY A 127 3.01 -5.08 -2.21
N ASP A 128 4.03 -4.47 -2.80
CA ASP A 128 5.44 -4.77 -2.54
C ASP A 128 6.07 -3.89 -1.44
N GLY A 129 5.31 -2.90 -0.96
CA GLY A 129 5.67 -1.95 0.08
C GLY A 129 6.42 -0.71 -0.41
N ILE A 130 6.54 -0.50 -1.73
CA ILE A 130 7.27 0.60 -2.36
C ILE A 130 6.33 1.39 -3.26
N VAL A 131 6.01 2.63 -2.88
CA VAL A 131 5.15 3.50 -3.70
C VAL A 131 5.90 4.02 -4.93
N LEU A 132 5.48 3.62 -6.13
CA LEU A 132 6.02 4.13 -7.40
C LEU A 132 5.03 5.06 -8.12
N GLY A 133 5.10 6.35 -7.79
CA GLY A 133 4.20 7.37 -8.36
C GLY A 133 4.24 7.52 -9.88
N SER A 134 5.36 7.18 -10.53
CA SER A 134 5.46 7.15 -12.00
C SER A 134 4.57 6.09 -12.65
N CYS A 135 4.21 5.06 -11.89
CA CYS A 135 3.31 3.99 -12.29
C CYS A 135 1.85 4.21 -11.88
N GLY A 136 1.53 5.41 -11.36
CA GLY A 136 0.19 5.76 -10.94
C GLY A 136 -0.19 5.20 -9.57
N GLU A 137 0.75 4.60 -8.86
CA GLU A 137 0.58 4.23 -7.45
C GLU A 137 0.48 5.48 -6.58
N GLN A 138 -0.50 5.47 -5.70
CA GLN A 138 -0.73 6.51 -4.71
C GLN A 138 -0.41 6.02 -3.30
N CYS A 139 -0.30 4.70 -3.09
CA CYS A 139 -0.01 4.02 -1.83
C CYS A 139 0.53 2.62 -2.09
N ASP A 140 1.21 2.03 -1.10
CA ASP A 140 1.57 0.62 -1.06
C ASP A 140 1.86 0.23 0.41
N HIS A 141 1.14 -0.77 0.94
CA HIS A 141 1.28 -1.25 2.32
C HIS A 141 1.89 -2.64 2.43
N GLY A 142 2.53 -3.13 1.38
CA GLY A 142 3.12 -4.48 1.34
C GLY A 142 2.07 -5.58 1.23
N ASN A 143 0.86 -5.25 0.77
CA ASN A 143 -0.21 -6.20 0.47
C ASN A 143 -1.25 -5.60 -0.50
N VAL A 144 -2.16 -6.44 -1.02
CA VAL A 144 -3.24 -6.05 -1.95
C VAL A 144 -4.65 -6.15 -1.33
N VAL A 145 -4.75 -6.06 0.00
CA VAL A 145 -6.02 -6.20 0.74
C VAL A 145 -6.78 -4.88 0.72
N ALA A 146 -7.80 -4.82 -0.14
CA ALA A 146 -8.72 -3.69 -0.15
C ALA A 146 -9.38 -3.47 1.23
N GLY A 147 -9.53 -2.22 1.60
CA GLY A 147 -10.08 -1.73 2.86
C GLY A 147 -9.01 -1.27 3.84
N ASP A 148 -7.74 -1.67 3.70
CA ASP A 148 -6.67 -1.39 4.66
C ASP A 148 -6.00 -0.01 4.51
N GLY A 149 -6.53 0.85 3.64
CA GLY A 149 -5.88 2.10 3.31
C GLY A 149 -5.27 2.18 1.94
N CYS A 150 -4.94 1.04 1.37
CA CYS A 150 -4.46 0.96 0.00
C CYS A 150 -5.27 -0.08 -0.75
N SER A 151 -5.90 0.35 -1.84
CA SER A 151 -6.69 -0.58 -2.64
C SER A 151 -5.77 -1.61 -3.29
N ALA A 152 -6.34 -2.72 -3.73
CA ALA A 152 -5.63 -3.74 -4.51
C ALA A 152 -5.02 -3.22 -5.83
N LEU A 153 -5.29 -1.95 -6.19
CA LEU A 153 -4.75 -1.26 -7.36
C LEU A 153 -3.82 -0.10 -6.96
N CYS A 154 -3.32 -0.12 -5.71
CA CYS A 154 -2.42 0.85 -5.13
C CYS A 154 -2.89 2.30 -5.23
N ARG A 155 -4.21 2.47 -5.15
CA ARG A 155 -4.86 3.77 -5.00
C ARG A 155 -5.25 3.98 -3.55
N LEU A 156 -5.00 5.20 -3.06
CA LEU A 156 -5.37 5.63 -1.72
C LEU A 156 -6.85 5.39 -1.47
N GLU A 157 -7.14 4.66 -0.40
CA GLU A 157 -8.53 4.38 -0.06
C GLU A 157 -9.19 5.53 0.66
N ARG A 158 -10.48 5.68 0.38
CA ARG A 158 -11.24 6.85 0.78
C ARG A 158 -11.78 6.70 2.20
N VAL A 159 -11.89 7.84 2.86
CA VAL A 159 -12.32 7.95 4.24
C VAL A 159 -13.72 8.55 4.30
N GLY A 160 -14.65 7.82 4.91
CA GLY A 160 -16.00 8.34 5.19
C GLY A 160 -17.13 7.48 4.66
N GLY A 161 -16.89 6.71 3.59
CA GLY A 161 -17.90 5.89 2.91
C GLY A 161 -18.75 5.04 3.85
N GLY A 162 -20.02 5.37 3.97
CA GLY A 162 -21.02 4.52 4.62
C GLY A 162 -21.27 3.24 3.80
N SER A 163 -21.83 2.20 4.41
CA SER A 163 -22.12 0.92 3.73
C SER A 163 -23.37 0.97 2.83
N THR A 164 -23.72 2.13 2.25
CA THR A 164 -24.98 2.31 1.49
C THR A 164 -24.70 2.61 0.03
N ARG A 165 -25.61 2.23 -0.86
CA ARG A 165 -25.51 2.47 -2.32
C ARG A 165 -25.34 3.93 -2.76
N ARG A 166 -25.51 4.89 -1.84
CA ARG A 166 -25.41 6.33 -2.08
C ARG A 166 -24.10 6.94 -1.55
N ALA A 167 -23.23 6.12 -0.97
CA ALA A 167 -22.00 6.53 -0.31
C ALA A 167 -20.84 6.85 -1.28
N CYS A 168 -21.13 7.08 -2.56
CA CYS A 168 -20.11 7.30 -3.59
C CYS A 168 -20.10 8.70 -4.20
N TYR A 169 -21.02 9.59 -3.79
CA TYR A 169 -21.09 10.93 -4.37
C TYR A 169 -20.00 11.86 -3.85
N GLY A 170 -19.44 11.59 -2.66
CA GLY A 170 -18.39 12.44 -2.13
C GLY A 170 -17.73 11.85 -0.89
N ASP A 171 -16.49 11.39 -0.99
CA ASP A 171 -15.69 10.87 0.12
C ASP A 171 -14.46 11.73 0.41
N TRP A 172 -13.97 11.66 1.64
CA TRP A 172 -12.73 12.34 1.99
C TRP A 172 -11.54 11.49 1.57
N ARG A 173 -10.46 12.14 1.16
CA ARG A 173 -9.14 11.55 1.02
C ARG A 173 -8.24 12.17 2.07
N VAL A 174 -7.36 11.39 2.69
CA VAL A 174 -6.36 11.91 3.63
C VAL A 174 -5.03 11.37 3.17
N ASP A 175 -4.07 12.26 3.00
CA ASP A 175 -2.70 11.89 2.69
C ASP A 175 -1.90 11.76 3.99
N ASN A 176 -1.13 10.68 4.06
CA ASN A 176 -0.20 10.39 5.14
C ASN A 176 1.15 10.11 4.45
N PRO A 177 2.26 10.78 4.81
CA PRO A 177 3.57 10.61 4.17
C PRO A 177 4.13 9.19 4.16
N THR A 178 3.68 8.30 5.05
CA THR A 178 4.01 6.86 4.98
C THR A 178 2.91 6.00 4.38
N ASN A 179 1.90 6.67 3.86
CA ASN A 179 0.68 6.13 3.31
C ASN A 179 -0.16 5.28 4.22
N ARG A 180 0.28 4.89 5.43
CA ARG A 180 -0.46 4.01 6.35
C ARG A 180 -1.60 4.79 7.01
N PRO A 181 -2.84 4.69 6.54
CA PRO A 181 -3.90 5.49 7.11
C PRO A 181 -4.39 4.83 8.39
N PHE A 182 -4.90 5.63 9.32
CA PHE A 182 -5.40 5.09 10.58
C PHE A 182 -6.57 4.15 10.33
N LEU A 183 -6.44 2.89 10.75
CA LEU A 183 -7.50 1.89 10.59
C LEU A 183 -8.43 1.84 11.79
N ASP A 184 -9.71 1.60 11.52
CA ASP A 184 -10.67 1.24 12.54
C ASP A 184 -10.44 -0.21 13.00
N LYS A 185 -11.19 -0.65 14.02
CA LYS A 185 -11.06 -2.01 14.59
C LYS A 185 -11.36 -3.13 13.60
N ARG A 186 -11.83 -2.82 12.39
CA ARG A 186 -12.13 -3.76 11.30
C ARG A 186 -11.12 -3.64 10.16
N GLY A 187 -10.00 -2.95 10.38
CA GLY A 187 -8.98 -2.75 9.36
C GLY A 187 -9.39 -1.75 8.28
N ARG A 188 -10.40 -0.89 8.50
CA ARG A 188 -10.87 0.08 7.50
C ARG A 188 -10.37 1.48 7.74
N VAL A 189 -10.13 2.27 6.69
CA VAL A 189 -9.72 3.67 6.87
C VAL A 189 -10.69 4.45 7.76
N SER A 190 -10.19 4.92 8.89
CA SER A 190 -10.98 5.55 9.93
C SER A 190 -11.31 6.99 9.57
N ARG A 191 -12.59 7.35 9.57
CA ARG A 191 -13.02 8.77 9.54
C ARG A 191 -12.51 9.65 10.68
N LYS A 192 -11.85 9.05 11.67
CA LYS A 192 -11.16 9.73 12.76
C LYS A 192 -9.66 9.60 12.50
N GLN A 193 -9.05 10.71 12.15
CA GLN A 193 -7.62 10.84 11.96
C GLN A 193 -7.03 11.47 13.22
N TYR A 194 -5.86 10.99 13.60
CA TYR A 194 -5.09 11.48 14.74
C TYR A 194 -3.72 11.85 14.23
N CYS A 195 -3.17 12.93 14.75
CA CYS A 195 -1.78 13.28 14.49
C CYS A 195 -1.20 13.88 15.74
N VAL A 196 0.09 13.65 15.97
CA VAL A 196 0.86 14.30 17.03
C VAL A 196 1.58 15.48 16.38
N ASP A 197 1.56 16.64 17.04
CA ASP A 197 2.32 17.83 16.59
C ASP A 197 3.79 17.42 16.41
N ASN A 198 4.40 17.76 15.27
CA ASN A 198 5.77 17.36 14.87
C ASN A 198 5.96 15.87 14.47
N ASP A 199 4.89 15.09 14.28
CA ASP A 199 5.01 13.74 13.74
C ASP A 199 5.20 13.77 12.21
N PRO A 200 6.38 13.38 11.67
CA PRO A 200 6.63 13.42 10.23
C PRO A 200 5.73 12.48 9.43
N LEU A 201 5.02 11.57 10.09
CA LEU A 201 4.08 10.63 9.48
C LEU A 201 2.69 11.22 9.27
N CYS A 202 2.37 12.41 9.75
CA CYS A 202 1.02 12.95 9.55
C CYS A 202 0.96 14.46 9.60
N ASP A 203 1.97 15.09 10.21
CA ASP A 203 2.07 16.52 10.34
C ASP A 203 2.94 17.10 9.23
N HIS A 204 2.29 17.75 8.26
CA HIS A 204 2.94 18.22 7.05
C HIS A 204 3.65 19.57 7.23
N ASP A 205 3.42 20.29 8.33
CA ASP A 205 4.11 21.56 8.56
C ASP A 205 5.50 21.40 9.16
N GLY A 206 5.77 20.28 9.84
CA GLY A 206 7.05 19.92 10.42
C GLY A 206 7.48 20.84 11.57
N GLY A 207 7.89 20.25 12.68
CA GLY A 207 8.31 20.99 13.87
C GLY A 207 7.20 21.14 14.91
N VAL A 208 7.57 21.59 16.11
CA VAL A 208 6.64 21.79 17.23
C VAL A 208 5.95 23.16 17.07
N THR A 209 4.97 23.24 16.17
CA THR A 209 4.30 24.51 15.85
C THR A 209 3.09 24.78 16.75
N GLY A 210 2.67 23.79 17.55
CA GLY A 210 1.46 23.85 18.36
C GLY A 210 0.20 23.52 17.56
N SER A 211 0.35 22.92 16.38
CA SER A 211 -0.75 22.58 15.48
C SER A 211 -0.31 21.52 14.50
N CYS A 212 -1.21 20.58 14.19
CA CYS A 212 -0.95 19.60 13.16
C CYS A 212 -1.58 20.05 11.84
N THR A 213 -0.83 19.96 10.75
CA THR A 213 -1.29 20.24 9.39
C THR A 213 -1.57 18.93 8.65
N PHE A 214 -2.84 18.71 8.32
CA PHE A 214 -3.28 17.53 7.57
C PHE A 214 -3.46 17.87 6.09
N HIS A 215 -2.92 17.05 5.20
CA HIS A 215 -3.25 17.07 3.77
C HIS A 215 -4.51 16.25 3.50
N VAL A 216 -5.55 16.91 2.98
CA VAL A 216 -6.88 16.32 2.78
C VAL A 216 -7.33 16.57 1.34
N GLY A 217 -8.10 15.65 0.78
CA GLY A 217 -8.76 15.81 -0.52
C GLY A 217 -10.23 15.40 -0.46
N VAL A 218 -10.95 15.61 -1.55
CA VAL A 218 -12.32 15.12 -1.74
C VAL A 218 -12.39 14.34 -3.04
N CYS A 219 -12.99 13.15 -3.00
CA CYS A 219 -13.23 12.32 -4.17
C CYS A 219 -14.72 12.23 -4.45
N ALA A 220 -15.11 12.21 -5.72
CA ALA A 220 -16.47 12.06 -6.18
C ALA A 220 -16.61 10.86 -7.12
N ASN A 221 -17.84 10.34 -7.24
CA ASN A 221 -18.18 9.18 -8.07
C ASN A 221 -17.30 7.94 -7.80
N ALA A 222 -17.09 7.63 -6.52
CA ALA A 222 -16.26 6.51 -6.07
C ALA A 222 -16.85 5.15 -6.50
N THR A 223 -16.04 4.28 -7.11
CA THR A 223 -16.50 2.96 -7.61
C THR A 223 -16.06 1.79 -6.73
N ASP A 224 -15.49 2.07 -5.56
CA ASP A 224 -15.12 1.09 -4.54
C ASP A 224 -16.32 0.31 -3.94
N LEU A 225 -17.55 0.73 -4.24
CA LEU A 225 -18.77 0.01 -3.89
C LEU A 225 -19.46 -0.56 -5.15
N PRO A 226 -19.75 -1.89 -5.19
CA PRO A 226 -20.28 -2.57 -6.38
C PRO A 226 -21.68 -2.10 -6.85
N ASP A 227 -22.41 -1.35 -6.01
CA ASP A 227 -23.74 -0.81 -6.30
C ASP A 227 -23.73 0.71 -6.59
N CYS A 228 -22.57 1.35 -6.79
CA CYS A 228 -22.53 2.78 -7.11
C CYS A 228 -22.91 3.04 -8.57
N PHE A 229 -24.05 3.72 -8.78
CA PHE A 229 -24.44 4.21 -10.09
C PHE A 229 -23.88 5.63 -10.30
N SER A 230 -22.83 5.75 -11.11
CA SER A 230 -22.18 7.03 -11.43
C SER A 230 -23.20 8.01 -12.00
N SER A 231 -23.48 9.07 -11.25
CA SER A 231 -24.29 10.20 -11.68
C SER A 231 -23.60 11.46 -11.19
N SER A 232 -23.38 12.40 -12.11
CA SER A 232 -22.55 13.59 -11.88
C SER A 232 -22.91 14.32 -10.59
N LEU A 233 -21.89 14.75 -9.83
CA LEU A 233 -22.06 15.59 -8.66
C LEU A 233 -22.74 16.90 -9.06
N THR A 234 -23.97 17.15 -8.62
CA THR A 234 -24.75 18.34 -8.98
C THR A 234 -24.47 19.51 -8.05
N SER A 235 -24.24 19.24 -6.76
CA SER A 235 -23.88 20.28 -5.81
C SER A 235 -23.14 19.71 -4.61
N PHE A 236 -22.40 20.59 -3.94
CA PHE A 236 -21.63 20.29 -2.75
C PHE A 236 -21.88 21.34 -1.68
N GLU A 237 -22.13 20.90 -0.44
CA GLU A 237 -22.28 21.75 0.72
C GLU A 237 -21.31 21.33 1.81
N LEU A 238 -20.41 22.24 2.23
CA LEU A 238 -19.65 22.07 3.46
C LEU A 238 -20.49 22.56 4.64
N ALA A 239 -21.05 21.65 5.44
CA ALA A 239 -21.83 22.00 6.64
C ALA A 239 -20.95 22.34 7.85
N ARG A 240 -19.73 21.77 7.93
CA ARG A 240 -18.73 22.10 8.97
C ARG A 240 -17.33 22.26 8.37
N PRO A 241 -16.60 23.33 8.73
CA PRO A 241 -17.06 24.47 9.53
C PRO A 241 -18.17 25.26 8.83
N SER A 242 -19.13 25.80 9.60
CA SER A 242 -20.26 26.55 9.00
C SER A 242 -19.77 27.89 8.45
N ALA A 243 -20.48 28.45 7.48
CA ALA A 243 -20.12 29.76 6.91
C ALA A 243 -20.05 30.87 7.98
N GLN A 244 -20.96 30.85 8.96
CA GLN A 244 -20.96 31.79 10.08
C GLN A 244 -19.71 31.65 10.95
N LYS A 245 -19.29 30.42 11.26
CA LYS A 245 -18.10 30.19 12.09
C LYS A 245 -16.82 30.55 11.34
N ALA A 246 -16.76 30.19 10.06
CA ALA A 246 -15.67 30.53 9.14
C ALA A 246 -15.48 32.05 8.96
N ALA A 247 -16.57 32.84 9.07
CA ALA A 247 -16.47 34.31 9.03
C ALA A 247 -15.85 34.92 10.30
N THR A 248 -15.85 34.20 11.42
CA THR A 248 -15.37 34.69 12.73
C THR A 248 -14.06 34.07 13.19
N ASP A 249 -13.69 32.93 12.63
CA ASP A 249 -12.49 32.16 12.99
C ASP A 249 -11.64 31.98 11.73
N PRO A 250 -10.47 32.64 11.63
CA PRO A 250 -9.62 32.60 10.44
C PRO A 250 -9.23 31.19 10.00
N MET A 251 -9.00 30.27 10.95
CA MET A 251 -8.60 28.89 10.66
C MET A 251 -9.78 28.05 10.14
N ASP A 252 -11.00 28.33 10.59
CA ASP A 252 -12.20 27.75 9.97
C ASP A 252 -12.51 28.41 8.62
N GLY A 253 -12.17 29.69 8.45
CA GLY A 253 -12.25 30.44 7.20
C GLY A 253 -11.38 29.84 6.10
N GLU A 254 -10.10 29.67 6.40
CA GLU A 254 -9.10 29.07 5.51
C GLU A 254 -9.48 27.63 5.14
N ALA A 255 -9.75 26.77 6.13
CA ALA A 255 -10.17 25.40 5.86
C ALA A 255 -11.44 25.31 5.00
N ARG A 256 -12.41 26.21 5.21
CA ARG A 256 -13.62 26.27 4.36
C ARG A 256 -13.30 26.69 2.94
N ALA A 257 -12.45 27.70 2.76
CA ALA A 257 -12.05 28.18 1.44
C ALA A 257 -11.30 27.08 0.66
N ASN A 258 -10.34 26.41 1.30
CA ASN A 258 -9.56 25.34 0.69
C ASN A 258 -10.45 24.18 0.22
N VAL A 259 -11.38 23.71 1.07
CA VAL A 259 -12.32 22.62 0.69
C VAL A 259 -13.21 23.04 -0.49
N LEU A 260 -13.76 24.25 -0.48
CA LEU A 260 -14.67 24.70 -1.55
C LEU A 260 -13.92 24.92 -2.87
N ALA A 261 -12.67 25.41 -2.81
CA ALA A 261 -11.82 25.53 -3.99
C ALA A 261 -11.46 24.16 -4.58
N ALA A 262 -11.09 23.20 -3.74
CA ALA A 262 -10.74 21.85 -4.16
C ALA A 262 -11.91 21.08 -4.80
N VAL A 263 -13.14 21.30 -4.33
CA VAL A 263 -14.32 20.59 -4.85
C VAL A 263 -14.91 21.25 -6.10
N ALA A 264 -14.68 22.55 -6.33
CA ALA A 264 -15.27 23.26 -7.47
C ALA A 264 -15.06 22.56 -8.83
N PRO A 265 -13.88 21.98 -9.15
CA PRO A 265 -13.66 21.24 -10.40
C PRO A 265 -14.44 19.91 -10.50
N LEU A 266 -14.87 19.34 -9.36
CA LEU A 266 -15.57 18.06 -9.32
C LEU A 266 -17.06 18.21 -9.64
N ILE A 267 -17.63 19.40 -9.44
CA ILE A 267 -19.05 19.66 -9.68
C ILE A 267 -19.34 19.62 -11.19
N GLY A 268 -20.30 18.78 -11.58
CA GLY A 268 -20.64 18.52 -12.98
C GLY A 268 -19.81 17.41 -13.63
N SER A 269 -18.75 16.93 -12.98
CA SER A 269 -17.98 15.79 -13.50
C SER A 269 -18.78 14.49 -13.42
N SER A 270 -18.85 13.78 -14.55
CA SER A 270 -19.36 12.41 -14.64
C SER A 270 -18.24 11.36 -14.64
N GLU A 271 -16.98 11.79 -14.52
CA GLU A 271 -15.84 10.88 -14.45
C GLU A 271 -15.89 10.06 -13.17
N ARG A 272 -15.46 8.80 -13.26
CA ARG A 272 -15.42 7.86 -12.13
C ARG A 272 -14.14 8.09 -11.33
N ASP A 273 -14.23 7.93 -10.02
CA ASP A 273 -13.08 7.97 -9.11
C ASP A 273 -12.26 9.27 -9.20
N VAL A 274 -12.91 10.39 -9.54
CA VAL A 274 -12.27 11.70 -9.68
C VAL A 274 -12.03 12.32 -8.30
N CYS A 275 -10.82 12.77 -8.04
CA CYS A 275 -10.44 13.41 -6.78
C CYS A 275 -9.91 14.83 -7.01
N SER A 276 -10.12 15.70 -6.02
CA SER A 276 -9.48 16.99 -5.97
C SER A 276 -7.99 16.86 -5.71
N ASP A 277 -7.25 17.93 -6.01
CA ASP A 277 -5.94 18.15 -5.40
C ASP A 277 -6.04 18.09 -3.87
N LEU A 278 -4.92 17.73 -3.25
CA LEU A 278 -4.79 17.78 -1.79
C LEU A 278 -4.67 19.23 -1.33
N PHE A 279 -5.21 19.52 -0.16
CA PHE A 279 -5.21 20.83 0.46
C PHE A 279 -5.01 20.74 1.98
N ASP A 280 -4.49 21.82 2.55
CA ASP A 280 -4.12 21.86 3.96
C ASP A 280 -5.31 22.17 4.86
N VAL A 281 -5.38 21.42 5.95
CA VAL A 281 -6.30 21.66 7.05
C VAL A 281 -5.52 21.71 8.36
N ARG A 282 -5.26 22.93 8.83
CA ARG A 282 -4.56 23.18 10.08
C ARG A 282 -5.46 22.95 11.30
N VAL A 283 -4.96 22.17 12.26
CA VAL A 283 -5.68 21.81 13.49
C VAL A 283 -4.86 22.25 14.71
N PRO A 284 -5.12 23.45 15.26
CA PRO A 284 -4.36 23.95 16.40
C PRO A 284 -4.70 23.19 17.67
N LEU A 285 -3.67 22.98 18.50
CA LEU A 285 -3.83 22.59 19.89
C LEU A 285 -4.58 23.69 20.66
N ARG A 286 -5.21 23.31 21.77
CA ARG A 286 -6.03 24.20 22.58
C ARG A 286 -5.42 24.40 23.96
N GLY A 287 -5.43 25.62 24.47
CA GLY A 287 -4.98 25.91 25.82
C GLY A 287 -3.88 26.94 25.83
N LYS A 288 -3.19 27.05 26.97
CA LYS A 288 -2.02 27.92 27.10
C LYS A 288 -0.78 27.15 26.64
N PRO A 289 0.31 27.81 26.23
CA PRO A 289 1.57 27.13 25.87
C PRO A 289 2.07 26.16 26.94
N SER A 290 1.82 26.46 28.22
CA SER A 290 2.19 25.61 29.37
C SER A 290 1.21 24.46 29.68
N SER A 291 0.10 24.34 28.95
CA SER A 291 -0.93 23.31 29.14
C SER A 291 -1.76 23.19 27.86
N LEU A 292 -1.07 22.76 26.80
CA LEU A 292 -1.71 22.45 25.53
C LEU A 292 -2.53 21.16 25.68
N ARG A 293 -3.67 21.14 25.02
CA ARG A 293 -4.60 20.01 24.97
C ARG A 293 -4.92 19.73 23.52
N LYS A 294 -5.37 18.50 23.25
CA LYS A 294 -5.74 18.09 21.91
C LYS A 294 -6.65 19.07 21.17
N GLY A 295 -6.22 19.42 19.96
CA GLY A 295 -6.97 20.13 18.95
C GLY A 295 -7.96 19.22 18.24
N LYS A 296 -9.10 19.76 17.79
CA LYS A 296 -10.07 19.01 17.01
C LYS A 296 -10.67 19.89 15.93
N LYS A 297 -10.73 19.34 14.71
CA LYS A 297 -11.48 19.91 13.60
C LYS A 297 -12.36 18.84 12.96
N VAL A 298 -13.56 19.24 12.55
CA VAL A 298 -14.51 18.34 11.88
C VAL A 298 -14.90 18.96 10.57
N LEU A 299 -14.60 18.27 9.49
CA LEU A 299 -15.11 18.56 8.17
C LEU A 299 -16.34 17.71 7.95
N PHE A 300 -17.45 18.33 7.56
CA PHE A 300 -18.69 17.63 7.28
C PHE A 300 -19.26 18.14 5.99
N MET A 301 -19.39 17.26 5.00
CA MET A 301 -19.90 17.58 3.69
C MET A 301 -21.26 16.92 3.42
N ARG A 302 -21.99 17.52 2.49
CA ARG A 302 -23.13 16.91 1.80
C ARG A 302 -22.89 17.01 0.31
N ALA A 303 -22.80 15.86 -0.34
CA ALA A 303 -22.70 15.75 -1.78
C ALA A 303 -24.08 15.41 -2.34
N HIS A 304 -24.51 16.09 -3.40
CA HIS A 304 -25.78 15.84 -4.04
C HIS A 304 -25.57 15.45 -5.49
N SER A 305 -26.38 14.50 -5.95
CA SER A 305 -26.46 14.07 -7.34
C SER A 305 -27.92 14.00 -7.76
N SER A 306 -28.19 13.78 -9.06
CA SER A 306 -29.54 13.59 -9.58
C SER A 306 -30.23 12.35 -9.01
N SER A 307 -29.45 11.34 -8.59
CA SER A 307 -29.96 10.06 -8.08
C SER A 307 -30.00 9.97 -6.55
N GLY A 308 -29.49 10.96 -5.82
CA GLY A 308 -29.47 10.94 -4.36
C GLY A 308 -28.51 11.95 -3.72
N SER A 309 -28.24 11.77 -2.43
CA SER A 309 -27.28 12.58 -1.70
C SER A 309 -26.48 11.72 -0.73
N ASP A 310 -25.23 12.12 -0.50
CA ASP A 310 -24.31 11.50 0.44
C ASP A 310 -23.90 12.49 1.53
N LYS A 311 -23.52 11.96 2.70
CA LYS A 311 -23.11 12.74 3.87
C LYS A 311 -21.89 12.12 4.49
N ASN A 312 -20.75 12.80 4.35
CA ASN A 312 -19.49 12.31 4.87
C ASN A 312 -18.84 13.28 5.83
N SER A 313 -18.19 12.70 6.84
CA SER A 313 -17.56 13.45 7.93
C SER A 313 -16.15 12.97 8.14
N LEU A 314 -15.19 13.90 8.19
CA LEU A 314 -13.81 13.66 8.57
C LEU A 314 -13.54 14.39 9.88
N LYS A 315 -13.00 13.67 10.85
CA LYS A 315 -12.60 14.22 12.15
C LYS A 315 -11.10 14.16 12.28
N LEU A 316 -10.48 15.33 12.31
CA LEU A 316 -9.05 15.52 12.50
C LEU A 316 -8.79 15.88 13.96
N THR A 317 -7.85 15.18 14.59
CA THR A 317 -7.47 15.41 15.99
C THR A 317 -5.97 15.62 16.05
N CYS A 318 -5.54 16.82 16.41
CA CYS A 318 -4.14 17.08 16.74
C CYS A 318 -3.92 16.79 18.23
N LEU A 319 -2.90 16.03 18.54
CA LEU A 319 -2.46 15.68 19.88
C LEU A 319 -1.20 16.47 20.18
N THR A 320 -1.02 16.82 21.45
CA THR A 320 0.30 17.28 21.90
C THR A 320 1.29 16.14 21.69
N GLU A 321 2.56 16.45 21.45
CA GLU A 321 3.61 15.47 21.71
C GLU A 321 3.34 14.84 23.09
N PRO A 322 3.37 13.50 23.21
CA PRO A 322 3.36 12.90 24.53
C PRO A 322 4.51 13.53 25.32
N GLU A 323 4.28 13.89 26.59
CA GLU A 323 5.37 14.22 27.50
C GLU A 323 6.45 13.14 27.32
N PRO A 324 7.74 13.51 27.27
CA PRO A 324 8.77 12.52 27.01
C PRO A 324 8.59 11.39 28.03
N ALA A 325 8.39 10.16 27.52
CA ALA A 325 8.07 9.00 28.32
C ALA A 325 9.07 8.98 29.46
N SER A 326 8.57 9.16 30.67
CA SER A 326 9.45 9.40 31.81
C SER A 326 9.87 8.06 32.38
N PHE A 327 11.01 7.99 33.07
CA PHE A 327 11.33 6.76 33.79
C PHE A 327 10.25 6.40 34.84
N SER A 328 9.56 7.40 35.40
CA SER A 328 8.43 7.12 36.30
C SER A 328 7.30 6.39 35.59
N GLU A 329 6.98 6.77 34.35
CA GLU A 329 5.90 6.16 33.57
C GLU A 329 6.27 4.75 33.12
N VAL A 330 7.51 4.54 32.65
CA VAL A 330 8.04 3.20 32.37
C VAL A 330 8.02 2.33 33.64
N TRP A 331 8.31 2.91 34.80
CA TRP A 331 8.24 2.20 36.07
C TRP A 331 6.79 1.83 36.44
N ASP A 332 5.88 2.79 36.46
CA ASP A 332 4.50 2.61 36.95
C ASP A 332 3.69 1.69 36.03
N GLU A 333 3.84 1.83 34.71
CA GLU A 333 3.06 1.10 33.71
C GLU A 333 3.70 -0.23 33.30
N VAL A 334 5.03 -0.36 33.38
CA VAL A 334 5.73 -1.56 32.86
C VAL A 334 6.50 -2.32 33.94
N LEU A 335 7.53 -1.70 34.54
CA LEU A 335 8.43 -2.43 35.42
C LEU A 335 7.73 -2.91 36.69
N GLN A 336 6.95 -2.03 37.32
CA GLN A 336 6.21 -2.30 38.55
C GLN A 336 5.20 -3.47 38.40
N PRO A 337 4.27 -3.45 37.44
CA PRO A 337 3.28 -4.51 37.29
C PRO A 337 3.86 -5.83 36.77
N HIS A 338 4.89 -5.80 35.92
CA HIS A 338 5.34 -7.00 35.18
C HIS A 338 6.70 -7.56 35.61
N CYS A 339 7.65 -6.71 36.02
CA CYS A 339 9.05 -7.12 36.21
C CYS A 339 9.44 -7.32 37.69
N VAL A 340 8.85 -6.55 38.62
CA VAL A 340 9.20 -6.60 40.06
C VAL A 340 8.97 -7.96 40.69
N PHE A 341 7.99 -8.72 40.17
CA PHE A 341 7.70 -10.04 40.72
C PHE A 341 8.92 -10.98 40.67
N CYS A 342 9.67 -10.96 39.57
CA CYS A 342 10.83 -11.81 39.33
C CYS A 342 12.18 -11.14 39.68
N HIS A 343 12.28 -9.80 39.55
CA HIS A 343 13.52 -9.06 39.72
C HIS A 343 13.64 -8.45 41.12
N LYS A 344 13.84 -9.30 42.13
CA LYS A 344 13.99 -8.90 43.54
C LYS A 344 15.40 -9.20 44.06
N PRO A 345 15.90 -8.43 45.05
CA PRO A 345 17.25 -8.60 45.59
C PRO A 345 17.45 -9.95 46.32
N GLU A 346 16.36 -10.56 46.78
CA GLU A 346 16.36 -11.83 47.54
C GLU A 346 16.36 -13.08 46.64
N GLU A 347 16.13 -12.92 45.32
CA GLU A 347 16.09 -14.04 44.37
C GLU A 347 17.35 -14.08 43.49
N SER A 348 18.09 -15.18 43.59
CA SER A 348 19.32 -15.44 42.83
C SER A 348 19.09 -15.80 41.35
N CYS A 349 17.85 -15.80 40.87
CA CYS A 349 17.47 -16.23 39.52
C CYS A 349 17.67 -15.15 38.44
N CYS A 350 17.87 -13.88 38.80
CA CYS A 350 17.71 -12.73 37.89
C CYS A 350 18.97 -11.86 37.67
N ASN A 351 20.18 -12.43 37.77
CA ASN A 351 21.44 -11.76 37.41
C ASN A 351 21.65 -10.37 38.06
N PHE A 352 21.29 -10.22 39.33
CA PHE A 352 21.42 -8.98 40.10
C PHE A 352 20.68 -7.76 39.51
N LEU A 353 19.57 -7.99 38.80
CA LEU A 353 18.60 -6.95 38.49
C LEU A 353 17.66 -6.76 39.68
N ASP A 354 17.73 -5.60 40.30
CA ASP A 354 16.82 -5.22 41.39
C ASP A 354 15.82 -4.19 40.87
N PHE A 355 14.58 -4.66 40.68
CA PHE A 355 13.44 -3.82 40.36
C PHE A 355 12.48 -3.65 41.55
N SER A 356 12.92 -3.83 42.79
CA SER A 356 12.05 -3.71 43.97
C SER A 356 11.46 -2.31 44.18
N THR A 357 12.19 -1.27 43.76
CA THR A 357 11.77 0.13 43.86
C THR A 357 12.13 0.87 42.59
N ARG A 358 11.48 2.01 42.34
CA ARG A 358 11.80 2.89 41.21
C ARG A 358 13.28 3.31 41.22
N SER A 359 13.80 3.72 42.37
CA SER A 359 15.21 4.15 42.48
C SER A 359 16.21 3.02 42.23
N THR A 360 15.96 1.83 42.78
CA THR A 360 16.84 0.66 42.54
C THR A 360 16.74 0.17 41.11
N SER A 361 15.58 0.30 40.48
CA SER A 361 15.38 -0.02 39.07
C SER A 361 16.15 0.87 38.14
N TRP A 362 16.12 2.18 38.41
CA TRP A 362 16.91 3.14 37.68
C TRP A 362 18.40 2.78 37.72
N LEU A 363 18.94 2.58 38.93
CA LEU A 363 20.35 2.19 39.12
C LEU A 363 20.68 0.86 38.45
N SER A 364 19.77 -0.11 38.53
CA SER A 364 19.91 -1.40 37.85
C SER A 364 20.00 -1.24 36.34
N LEU A 365 19.21 -0.35 35.72
CA LEU A 365 19.21 -0.13 34.27
C LEU A 365 20.41 0.67 33.76
N GLN A 366 21.16 1.36 34.64
CA GLN A 366 22.42 2.02 34.28
C GLN A 366 23.60 1.04 34.12
N GLY A 367 23.42 -0.24 34.49
CA GLY A 367 24.45 -1.27 34.39
C GLY A 367 24.52 -1.96 33.02
N ALA A 368 25.34 -3.01 32.95
CA ALA A 368 25.44 -3.89 31.79
C ALA A 368 24.79 -5.25 32.03
N GLY A 369 24.46 -5.95 30.95
CA GLY A 369 24.03 -7.34 30.97
C GLY A 369 25.07 -8.26 31.59
N GLN A 370 24.64 -9.45 32.02
CA GLN A 370 25.48 -10.49 32.59
C GLN A 370 25.21 -11.84 31.89
N GLY A 371 26.04 -12.85 32.19
CA GLY A 371 25.93 -14.17 31.56
C GLY A 371 26.17 -14.09 30.05
N ALA A 372 25.26 -14.63 29.24
CA ALA A 372 25.32 -14.59 27.78
C ALA A 372 25.29 -13.17 27.18
N CYS A 373 24.88 -12.16 27.96
CA CYS A 373 24.83 -10.75 27.57
C CYS A 373 25.89 -9.89 28.26
N ALA A 374 26.97 -10.50 28.78
CA ALA A 374 28.01 -9.78 29.52
C ALA A 374 28.57 -8.60 28.70
N GLY A 375 28.56 -7.40 29.28
CA GLY A 375 29.13 -6.19 28.68
C GLY A 375 28.21 -5.38 27.77
N SER A 376 27.03 -5.90 27.39
CA SER A 376 26.03 -5.11 26.65
C SER A 376 25.33 -4.11 27.57
N PRO A 377 25.24 -2.81 27.24
CA PRO A 377 24.51 -1.85 28.07
C PRO A 377 23.03 -2.22 28.22
N ARG A 378 22.49 -2.09 29.44
CA ARG A 378 21.06 -2.37 29.68
C ARG A 378 20.17 -1.34 28.97
N VAL A 379 20.62 -0.09 28.94
CA VAL A 379 19.98 1.02 28.23
C VAL A 379 21.05 1.88 27.57
N VAL A 380 20.86 2.20 26.29
CA VAL A 380 21.65 3.15 25.50
C VAL A 380 20.72 4.31 25.13
N ALA A 381 20.93 5.47 25.74
CA ALA A 381 20.12 6.66 25.48
C ALA A 381 20.12 7.01 23.98
N GLY A 382 18.93 7.14 23.40
CA GLY A 382 18.72 7.43 21.98
C GLY A 382 18.70 6.21 21.06
N ASP A 383 19.06 5.02 21.55
CA ASP A 383 19.19 3.82 20.72
C ASP A 383 18.53 2.58 21.36
N PRO A 384 17.25 2.32 21.07
CA PRO A 384 16.56 1.11 21.53
C PRO A 384 17.21 -0.17 20.99
N GLU A 385 17.76 -0.13 19.78
CA GLU A 385 18.30 -1.33 19.13
C GLU A 385 19.63 -1.77 19.73
N GLN A 386 20.34 -0.89 20.44
CA GLN A 386 21.51 -1.21 21.27
C GLN A 386 21.17 -1.40 22.75
N SER A 387 19.92 -1.15 23.16
CA SER A 387 19.47 -1.27 24.53
C SER A 387 19.00 -2.67 24.85
N LEU A 388 19.72 -3.40 25.71
CA LEU A 388 19.36 -4.77 26.07
C LEU A 388 17.94 -4.89 26.65
N LEU A 389 17.46 -3.88 27.38
CA LEU A 389 16.09 -3.83 27.89
C LEU A 389 15.06 -3.97 26.76
N TYR A 390 15.18 -3.15 25.72
CA TYR A 390 14.25 -3.17 24.58
C TYR A 390 14.41 -4.45 23.75
N GLN A 391 15.65 -4.85 23.46
CA GLN A 391 15.93 -6.10 22.76
C GLN A 391 15.26 -7.31 23.46
N LYS A 392 15.34 -7.37 24.80
CA LYS A 392 14.78 -8.47 25.59
C LYS A 392 13.26 -8.53 25.55
N VAL A 393 12.56 -7.40 25.44
CA VAL A 393 11.08 -7.38 25.44
C VAL A 393 10.48 -7.42 24.03
N ALA A 394 11.18 -6.89 23.03
CA ALA A 394 10.65 -6.72 21.67
C ALA A 394 11.06 -7.82 20.68
N ARG A 395 12.26 -8.40 20.79
CA ARG A 395 12.83 -9.24 19.71
C ARG A 395 12.63 -10.75 19.92
N PRO A 396 12.49 -11.55 18.84
CA PRO A 396 12.35 -13.01 18.90
C PRO A 396 13.57 -13.72 19.51
N HIS A 397 13.36 -14.95 19.99
CA HIS A 397 14.41 -15.82 20.53
C HIS A 397 15.49 -16.09 19.46
N GLY A 398 16.78 -15.92 19.81
CA GLY A 398 17.92 -16.18 18.92
C GLY A 398 18.44 -14.97 18.13
N GLN A 399 17.75 -13.82 18.12
CA GLN A 399 18.25 -12.55 17.57
C GLN A 399 18.87 -11.62 18.63
N VAL A 400 18.83 -12.02 19.89
CA VAL A 400 19.37 -11.29 21.05
C VAL A 400 20.19 -12.28 21.88
N CYS A 401 21.16 -11.79 22.63
CA CYS A 401 21.86 -12.63 23.59
C CYS A 401 20.86 -13.23 24.61
N GLY A 402 20.76 -14.56 24.72
CA GLY A 402 19.82 -15.26 25.60
C GLY A 402 18.34 -15.15 25.22
N ALA A 403 17.44 -15.63 26.09
CA ALA A 403 16.00 -15.68 25.81
C ALA A 403 15.31 -14.30 25.85
N ARG A 404 14.23 -14.14 25.06
CA ARG A 404 13.28 -13.02 25.15
C ARG A 404 12.57 -13.07 26.51
N MET A 405 12.27 -11.91 27.08
CA MET A 405 11.48 -11.74 28.29
C MET A 405 10.04 -11.29 27.94
N PRO A 406 9.04 -11.77 28.69
CA PRO A 406 9.13 -12.78 29.77
C PRO A 406 9.44 -14.18 29.21
N ALA A 407 10.33 -14.92 29.89
CA ALA A 407 10.63 -16.30 29.52
C ALA A 407 9.41 -17.19 29.87
N GLN A 408 8.69 -17.68 28.86
CA GLN A 408 7.55 -18.58 29.09
C GLN A 408 8.05 -19.91 29.64
N LEU A 409 7.57 -20.28 30.83
CA LEU A 409 7.99 -21.52 31.48
C LEU A 409 7.36 -22.77 30.84
N HIS A 410 6.32 -22.70 30.00
CA HIS A 410 5.75 -23.83 29.25
C HIS A 410 4.90 -23.32 28.05
N PHE A 411 5.05 -23.93 26.85
CA PHE A 411 4.24 -23.83 25.58
C PHE A 411 4.82 -23.01 24.39
N PRO A 412 4.47 -23.34 23.11
CA PRO A 412 5.35 -23.36 21.94
C PRO A 412 5.42 -22.06 21.11
N GLU A 413 6.31 -22.07 20.11
CA GLU A 413 6.97 -20.99 19.35
C GLU A 413 6.10 -19.94 18.60
N ASP A 414 4.79 -19.85 18.87
CA ASP A 414 3.89 -18.96 18.14
C ASP A 414 3.41 -17.76 18.97
N PHE A 415 3.64 -16.56 18.43
CA PHE A 415 3.42 -15.22 19.03
C PHE A 415 1.95 -14.94 19.43
N GLU A 416 0.98 -15.73 18.96
CA GLU A 416 -0.46 -15.51 19.17
C GLU A 416 -0.99 -15.92 20.55
N SER A 417 -0.18 -16.51 21.43
CA SER A 417 -0.68 -17.16 22.65
C SER A 417 -0.21 -16.59 24.00
N CYS A 418 0.39 -15.39 24.04
CA CYS A 418 0.71 -14.73 25.32
C CYS A 418 -0.55 -14.11 25.96
N THR A 419 -1.48 -14.95 26.42
CA THR A 419 -2.72 -14.51 27.08
C THR A 419 -2.56 -14.58 28.60
N GLY A 420 -2.34 -13.44 29.26
CA GLY A 420 -2.29 -13.34 30.74
C GLY A 420 -1.64 -12.06 31.26
N LYS A 421 -1.74 -11.81 32.58
CA LYS A 421 -1.22 -10.60 33.28
C LYS A 421 0.31 -10.42 33.26
N GLN A 422 1.04 -11.32 32.62
CA GLN A 422 2.51 -11.39 32.68
C GLN A 422 3.19 -11.02 31.35
N CYS A 423 2.42 -10.77 30.29
CA CYS A 423 2.93 -10.38 28.97
C CYS A 423 2.85 -8.85 28.83
N LEU A 424 3.87 -8.24 28.21
CA LEU A 424 3.82 -6.83 27.86
C LEU A 424 2.96 -6.61 26.61
N ALA A 425 2.05 -5.66 26.68
CA ALA A 425 1.24 -5.21 25.57
C ALA A 425 2.10 -4.40 24.55
N PRO A 426 1.69 -4.33 23.27
CA PRO A 426 2.45 -3.60 22.25
C PRO A 426 2.71 -2.13 22.60
N ASP A 427 1.76 -1.48 23.27
CA ASP A 427 1.87 -0.09 23.76
C ASP A 427 2.84 0.05 24.94
N GLU A 428 2.95 -0.95 25.82
CA GLU A 428 3.95 -0.99 26.91
C GLU A 428 5.38 -1.17 26.37
N ILE A 429 5.55 -1.98 25.32
CA ILE A 429 6.83 -2.14 24.62
C ILE A 429 7.21 -0.84 23.90
N GLU A 430 6.24 -0.19 23.25
CA GLU A 430 6.47 1.10 22.59
C GLU A 430 6.79 2.21 23.60
N LEU A 431 6.17 2.19 24.80
CA LEU A 431 6.50 3.12 25.88
C LEU A 431 7.98 3.02 26.29
N ILE A 432 8.51 1.81 26.44
CA ILE A 432 9.95 1.58 26.70
C ILE A 432 10.79 2.13 25.54
N ARG A 433 10.40 1.84 24.29
CA ARG A 433 11.12 2.28 23.10
C ARG A 433 11.21 3.81 23.03
N GLN A 434 10.10 4.50 23.26
CA GLN A 434 10.00 5.95 23.22
C GLN A 434 10.83 6.60 24.33
N TRP A 435 10.78 6.09 25.56
CA TRP A 435 11.63 6.58 26.65
C TRP A 435 13.12 6.49 26.29
N ILE A 436 13.56 5.36 25.70
CA ILE A 436 14.94 5.19 25.27
C ILE A 436 15.30 6.19 24.16
N LEU A 437 14.48 6.29 23.10
CA LEU A 437 14.69 7.24 21.99
C LEU A 437 14.83 8.68 22.47
N GLN A 438 14.06 9.06 23.50
CA GLN A 438 14.05 10.40 24.07
C GLN A 438 15.20 10.64 25.07
N GLY A 439 16.18 9.73 25.11
CA GLY A 439 17.42 9.88 25.86
C GLY A 439 17.40 9.22 27.23
N ALA A 440 16.44 8.33 27.50
CA ALA A 440 16.32 7.53 28.71
C ALA A 440 16.54 8.36 30.00
N ARG A 441 15.76 9.43 30.21
CA ARG A 441 15.97 10.37 31.32
C ARG A 441 15.31 9.88 32.61
N ASN A 442 15.93 10.18 33.76
CA ASN A 442 15.33 10.07 35.08
C ASN A 442 14.64 11.40 35.38
N SER A 443 13.32 11.44 35.24
CA SER A 443 12.50 12.63 35.50
C SER A 443 12.29 12.86 36.99
#